data_AF-A0A1C0VGI8-F1
#
_entry.id   AF-A0A1C0VGI8-F1
#
_cell.length_a   1.000
_cell.length_b   1.000
_cell.length_c   1.000
_cell.angle_alpha   90.00
_cell.angle_beta   90.00
_cell.angle_gamma   90.00
#
_symmetry.space_group_name_H-M   'P 1'
#
loop_
_entity.id
_entity.type
_entity.pdbx_description
1 polymer ?
#
loop_
_entity_poly.entity_id
_entity_poly.type
_entity_poly.pdbx_seq_one_letter_code
_entity_poly.pdbx_strand_id
1 'polypeptide(L)' 'MTQSSRLDQVLDSIEELSIDEQEILIDLIRHRLAEQRRSAIAVNITQAQAEYQSGKVFRGNVNQIMDELNK' A
#
# COMPACT_ATOMS: atom_id res chain seq x y z
N MET A 1 -34.22 -7.24 7.88
CA MET A 1 -33.28 -6.25 8.44
C MET A 1 -31.95 -6.49 7.76
N THR A 2 -31.61 -5.68 6.78
CA THR A 2 -30.34 -5.77 6.04
C THR A 2 -29.21 -5.39 7.00
N GLN A 3 -28.29 -6.31 7.21
CA GLN A 3 -27.14 -6.09 8.07
C GLN A 3 -26.23 -5.06 7.38
N SER A 4 -26.17 -3.84 7.92
CA SER A 4 -25.38 -2.74 7.36
C SER A 4 -23.89 -3.12 7.41
N SER A 5 -23.17 -2.98 6.30
CA SER A 5 -21.76 -3.35 6.24
C SER A 5 -20.94 -2.43 7.13
N ARG A 6 -19.72 -2.86 7.51
CA ARG A 6 -18.80 -2.00 8.28
C ARG A 6 -18.49 -0.68 7.55
N LEU A 7 -18.52 -0.70 6.21
CA LEU A 7 -18.31 0.50 5.41
C LEU A 7 -19.49 1.47 5.54
N ASP A 8 -20.71 0.95 5.42
CA ASP A 8 -21.94 1.75 5.53
C ASP A 8 -22.01 2.45 6.90
N GLN A 9 -21.70 1.75 7.99
CA GLN A 9 -21.67 2.34 9.34
C GLN A 9 -20.65 3.49 9.48
N VAL A 10 -19.50 3.39 8.78
CA VAL A 10 -18.49 4.44 8.78
C VAL A 10 -18.96 5.63 7.94
N LEU A 11 -19.65 5.39 6.82
CA LEU A 11 -20.25 6.44 6.01
C LEU A 11 -21.30 7.22 6.79
N ASP A 12 -22.20 6.53 7.50
CA ASP A 12 -23.20 7.15 8.36
C ASP A 12 -22.55 8.07 9.41
N SER A 13 -21.43 7.64 10.02
CA SER A 13 -20.68 8.46 10.99
C SER A 13 -19.95 9.66 10.35
N ILE A 14 -19.57 9.56 9.08
CA ILE A 14 -18.95 10.68 8.34
C ILE A 14 -20.02 11.72 7.97
N GLU A 15 -21.24 11.28 7.65
CA GLU A 15 -22.36 12.17 7.33
C GLU A 15 -22.79 13.05 8.52
N GLU A 16 -22.51 12.61 9.76
CA GLU A 16 -22.75 13.40 10.99
C GLU A 16 -21.73 14.53 11.20
N LEU A 17 -20.59 14.53 10.48
CA LEU A 17 -19.57 15.57 10.56
C LEU A 17 -19.99 16.83 9.78
N SER A 18 -19.55 17.99 10.25
CA SER A 18 -19.67 19.23 9.47
C SER A 18 -18.83 19.16 8.19
N ILE A 19 -19.13 20.01 7.20
CA ILE A 19 -18.40 20.06 5.92
C ILE A 19 -16.90 20.27 6.16
N ASP A 20 -16.54 21.20 7.05
CA ASP A 20 -15.14 21.49 7.38
C ASP A 20 -14.43 20.28 8.01
N GLU A 21 -15.11 19.54 8.89
CA GLU A 21 -14.57 18.31 9.49
C GLU A 21 -14.42 17.18 8.45
N GLN A 22 -15.35 17.06 7.51
CA GLN A 22 -15.25 16.11 6.40
C GLN A 22 -14.06 16.43 5.49
N GLU A 23 -13.82 17.71 5.18
CA GLU A 23 -12.65 18.14 4.40
C GLU A 23 -11.33 17.80 5.12
N ILE A 24 -11.24 18.10 6.42
CA ILE A 24 -10.09 17.74 7.24
C ILE A 24 -9.87 16.22 7.25
N LEU A 25 -10.94 15.43 7.38
CA LEU A 25 -10.87 13.98 7.37
C LEU A 25 -10.31 13.45 6.04
N ILE A 26 -10.79 13.98 4.91
CA ILE A 26 -10.31 13.59 3.58
C ILE A 26 -8.81 13.79 3.47
N ASP A 27 -8.31 14.96 3.88
CA ASP A 27 -6.88 15.26 3.81
C ASP A 27 -6.05 14.39 4.73
N LEU A 28 -6.53 14.13 5.96
CA LEU A 28 -5.88 13.23 6.90
C LEU A 28 -5.78 11.81 6.34
N ILE A 29 -6.87 11.27 5.77
CA ILE A 29 -6.89 9.92 5.20
C ILE A 29 -5.95 9.84 4.00
N ARG A 30 -5.96 10.82 3.11
CA ARG A 30 -5.01 10.90 1.97
C ARG A 30 -3.56 10.87 2.45
N HIS A 31 -3.23 11.67 3.46
CA HIS A 31 -1.88 11.69 4.03
C HIS A 31 -1.49 10.34 4.62
N ARG A 32 -2.37 9.72 5.42
CA ARG A 32 -2.12 8.40 6.03
C ARG A 32 -1.93 7.30 4.99
N LEU A 33 -2.71 7.29 3.92
CA LEU A 33 -2.55 6.33 2.83
C LEU A 33 -1.23 6.53 2.08
N ALA A 34 -0.81 7.78 1.86
CA ALA A 34 0.50 8.07 1.27
C ALA A 34 1.65 7.57 2.16
N GLU A 35 1.56 7.78 3.48
CA GLU A 35 2.58 7.28 4.42
C GLU A 35 2.63 5.75 4.48
N GLN A 36 1.48 5.08 4.48
CA GLN A 36 1.46 3.61 4.45
C GLN A 36 2.12 3.06 3.19
N ARG A 37 1.87 3.67 2.02
CA ARG A 37 2.52 3.30 0.76
C ARG A 37 4.04 3.54 0.83
N ARG A 38 4.48 4.69 1.36
CA ARG A 38 5.91 4.97 1.59
C ARG A 38 6.57 3.93 2.50
N SER A 39 5.91 3.58 3.59
CA SER A 39 6.40 2.56 4.52
C SER A 39 6.53 1.20 3.84
N ALA A 40 5.56 0.79 3.03
CA ALA A 40 5.65 -0.46 2.26
C ALA A 40 6.82 -0.45 1.27
N ILE A 41 7.06 0.67 0.59
CA ILE A 41 8.22 0.84 -0.29
C ILE A 41 9.53 0.72 0.50
N ALA A 42 9.64 1.36 1.66
CA ALA A 42 10.84 1.31 2.50
C ALA A 42 11.15 -0.13 2.97
N VAL A 43 10.11 -0.89 3.36
CA VAL A 43 10.23 -2.31 3.70
C VAL A 43 10.74 -3.11 2.50
N ASN A 44 10.14 -2.93 1.32
CA ASN A 44 10.55 -3.62 0.10
C ASN A 44 12.00 -3.30 -0.30
N ILE A 45 12.42 -2.05 -0.18
CA ILE A 45 13.81 -1.63 -0.45
C ILE A 45 14.75 -2.35 0.52
N THR A 46 14.44 -2.36 1.81
CA THR A 46 15.26 -3.00 2.84
C THR A 46 15.41 -4.50 2.56
N GLN A 47 14.31 -5.17 2.21
CA GLN A 47 14.31 -6.58 1.85
C GLN A 47 15.14 -6.86 0.59
N ALA A 48 14.93 -6.09 -0.48
CA ALA A 48 15.67 -6.25 -1.73
C ALA A 48 17.18 -6.03 -1.54
N GLN A 49 17.58 -5.06 -0.71
CA GLN A 49 18.98 -4.84 -0.37
C GLN A 49 19.59 -6.02 0.38
N ALA A 50 18.87 -6.59 1.36
CA ALA A 50 19.32 -7.76 2.09
C ALA A 50 19.45 -9.00 1.19
N GLU A 51 18.51 -9.22 0.26
CA GLU A 51 18.57 -10.30 -0.73
C GLU A 51 19.77 -10.14 -1.67
N TYR A 52 20.00 -8.92 -2.15
CA TYR A 52 21.16 -8.62 -2.99
C TYR A 52 22.49 -8.89 -2.26
N GLN A 53 22.63 -8.42 -1.02
CA GLN A 53 23.83 -8.60 -0.21
C GLN A 53 24.07 -10.07 0.17
N SER A 54 23.00 -10.81 0.46
CA SER A 54 23.08 -12.24 0.78
C SER A 54 23.22 -13.16 -0.44
N GLY A 55 23.27 -12.58 -1.65
CA GLY A 55 23.39 -13.34 -2.90
C GLY A 55 22.12 -14.12 -3.27
N LYS A 56 20.99 -13.85 -2.61
CA LYS A 56 19.67 -14.42 -2.93
C LYS A 56 19.03 -13.70 -4.12
N VAL A 57 19.83 -13.49 -5.16
CA VAL A 57 19.41 -12.83 -6.40
C VAL A 57 19.83 -13.69 -7.57
N PHE A 58 18.96 -13.80 -8.56
CA PHE A 58 19.32 -14.43 -9.82
C PHE A 58 20.36 -13.56 -10.56
N ARG A 59 21.42 -14.20 -11.06
CA ARG A 59 22.45 -13.55 -11.88
C ARG A 59 22.64 -14.37 -13.15
N GLY A 60 22.50 -13.72 -14.29
CA GLY A 60 22.65 -14.35 -15.60
C GLY A 60 22.82 -13.33 -16.70
N ASN A 61 23.08 -13.80 -17.92
CA ASN A 61 23.03 -12.96 -19.11
C ASN A 61 21.57 -12.62 -19.47
N VAL A 62 21.39 -11.71 -20.43
CA VAL A 62 20.06 -11.22 -20.84
C VAL A 62 19.11 -12.38 -21.20
N ASN A 63 19.58 -13.38 -21.96
CA ASN A 63 18.73 -14.52 -22.34
C ASN A 63 18.28 -15.31 -21.11
N GLN A 64 19.21 -15.60 -20.19
CA GLN A 64 18.91 -16.32 -18.95
C GLN A 64 17.93 -15.56 -18.04
N ILE A 65 18.01 -14.22 -18.01
CA ILE A 65 17.06 -13.38 -17.26
C ILE A 65 15.68 -13.41 -17.92
N MET A 66 15.61 -13.28 -19.24
CA MET A 66 14.34 -13.33 -19.97
C MET A 66 13.65 -14.69 -19.83
N ASP A 67 14.42 -15.78 -19.83
CA ASP A 67 13.88 -17.13 -19.61
C ASP A 67 13.31 -17.29 -18.20
N GLU A 68 13.92 -16.66 -17.19
CA GLU A 68 13.44 -16.71 -15.80
C GLU A 68 12.18 -15.86 -15.59
N LEU A 69 12.07 -14.69 -16.24
CA LEU A 69 10.90 -13.80 -16.13
C LEU A 69 9.66 -14.32 -16.86
N ASN A 70 9.83 -15.20 -17.84
CA ASN A 70 8.74 -15.76 -18.66
C ASN A 70 8.23 -17.13 -18.15
N LYS A 71 8.74 -17.62 -17.01
CA LYS A 71 8.20 -18.79 -16.30
C LYS A 71 6.98 -18.43 -15.46
#